data_AF-A0A660N1X7-F1
#
_entry.id   AF-A0A660N1X7-F1
#
_cell.length_a   1.000
_cell.length_b   1.000
_cell.length_c   1.000
_cell.angle_alpha   90.00
_cell.angle_beta   90.00
_cell.angle_gamma   90.00
#
_symmetry.space_group_name_H-M   'P 1'
#
loop_
_entity.id
_entity.type
_entity.pdbx_description
1 polymer ?
#
loop_
_entity_poly.entity_id
_entity_poly.type
_entity_poly.pdbx_seq_one_letter_code
_entity_poly.pdbx_strand_id
1 'polypeptide(L)'
;PEMFALIFRDAFTFKAAGGGLLGGLVSQSMMLGIKRGLYSNEAGQGSAPNAAAAADVKHPVSQGMIQMLGVFVDTIIVCSCTAFIVLLAQLPAKEGLDGIQLTQAALESHVGAWGQHFLAVVLFMFAFSSIIGNYAYAESNIQFLNNNKTVLNLFRLAVLGFVYFGSVSHAQIVWDMGDLTMGVMALINLVAITLLVKWVRLLLKDYTVKVKLGKEPEFKLSEHPVLKRKIKTDIW
;
A
#
# COMPACT_ATOMS: atom_id res chain seq x y z
N PRO A 1 5.55 -26.73 7.72
CA PRO A 1 4.11 -27.09 7.72
C PRO A 1 3.34 -26.52 8.92
N GLU A 2 3.89 -26.67 10.12
CA GLU A 2 3.28 -26.16 11.37
C GLU A 2 3.09 -24.63 11.36
N MET A 3 4.05 -23.87 10.83
CA MET A 3 3.93 -22.41 10.65
C MET A 3 2.66 -22.02 9.86
N PHE A 4 2.36 -22.71 8.76
CA PHE A 4 1.15 -22.44 7.99
C PHE A 4 -0.10 -22.77 8.81
N ALA A 5 -0.09 -23.92 9.50
CA ALA A 5 -1.20 -24.30 10.39
C ALA A 5 -1.43 -23.24 11.48
N LEU A 6 -0.36 -22.67 12.05
CA LEU A 6 -0.40 -21.57 13.02
C LEU A 6 -1.04 -20.32 12.41
N ILE A 7 -0.59 -19.88 11.23
CA ILE A 7 -1.16 -18.71 10.53
C ILE A 7 -2.66 -18.88 10.31
N PHE A 8 -3.09 -20.01 9.74
CA PHE A 8 -4.50 -20.27 9.49
C PHE A 8 -5.30 -20.39 10.79
N ARG A 9 -4.79 -21.12 11.79
CA ARG A 9 -5.45 -21.25 13.07
C ARG A 9 -5.66 -19.89 13.73
N ASP A 10 -4.61 -19.07 13.83
CA ASP A 10 -4.67 -17.80 14.54
C ASP A 10 -5.47 -16.73 13.75
N ALA A 11 -5.48 -16.80 12.41
CA ALA A 11 -6.32 -15.97 11.56
C ALA A 11 -7.81 -16.30 11.70
N PHE A 12 -8.18 -17.56 11.88
CA PHE A 12 -9.57 -18.01 11.99
C PHE A 12 -9.99 -18.34 13.43
N THR A 13 -9.18 -17.99 14.43
CA THR A 13 -9.56 -18.08 15.83
C THR A 13 -10.28 -16.81 16.25
N PHE A 14 -11.61 -16.88 16.25
CA PHE A 14 -12.48 -15.81 16.72
C PHE A 14 -12.53 -15.79 18.24
N LYS A 15 -11.46 -15.28 18.88
CA LYS A 15 -11.57 -14.84 20.28
C LYS A 15 -12.51 -13.64 20.27
N ALA A 16 -13.53 -13.64 21.14
CA ALA A 16 -14.48 -12.56 21.29
C ALA A 16 -13.74 -11.26 21.65
N ALA A 17 -13.32 -10.54 20.63
CA ALA A 17 -12.51 -9.37 20.78
C ALA A 17 -13.42 -8.17 20.54
N GLY A 18 -13.94 -7.63 21.64
CA GLY A 18 -14.67 -6.37 21.64
C GLY A 18 -16.10 -6.47 21.10
N GLY A 19 -17.02 -6.74 22.02
CA GLY A 19 -18.46 -6.42 22.02
C GLY A 19 -19.11 -5.93 20.72
N GLY A 20 -19.50 -6.84 19.83
CA GLY A 20 -20.40 -6.55 18.71
C GLY A 20 -20.53 -7.71 17.73
N LEU A 21 -21.56 -7.67 16.88
CA LEU A 21 -21.82 -8.71 15.85
C LEU A 21 -20.62 -8.90 14.89
N LEU A 22 -19.88 -7.81 14.60
CA LEU A 22 -18.68 -7.83 13.76
C LEU A 22 -17.41 -8.30 14.49
N GLY A 23 -17.29 -8.06 15.81
CA GLY A 23 -16.14 -8.50 16.62
C GLY A 23 -16.05 -10.02 16.81
N GLY A 24 -17.16 -10.73 16.56
CA GLY A 24 -17.20 -12.19 16.47
C GLY A 24 -16.90 -12.76 15.08
N LEU A 25 -16.86 -11.94 14.03
CA LEU A 25 -16.65 -12.36 12.64
C LEU A 25 -15.22 -12.16 12.13
N VAL A 26 -14.39 -11.37 12.83
CA VAL A 26 -13.01 -11.07 12.44
C VAL A 26 -12.10 -11.31 13.66
N SER A 27 -11.09 -12.16 13.51
CA SER A 27 -10.11 -12.37 14.58
C SER A 27 -9.22 -11.14 14.77
N GLN A 28 -8.61 -11.01 15.95
CA GLN A 28 -7.62 -9.94 16.20
C GLN A 28 -6.43 -10.02 15.22
N SER A 29 -5.99 -11.24 14.90
CA SER A 29 -4.93 -11.48 13.92
C SER A 29 -5.31 -10.99 12.53
N MET A 30 -6.56 -11.22 12.10
CA MET A 30 -7.06 -10.68 10.84
C MET A 30 -7.15 -9.15 10.86
N MET A 31 -7.68 -8.57 11.94
CA MET A 31 -7.82 -7.11 12.05
C MET A 31 -6.45 -6.42 11.98
N LEU A 32 -5.48 -6.91 12.75
CA LEU A 32 -4.10 -6.41 12.71
C LEU A 32 -3.44 -6.67 11.34
N GLY A 33 -3.69 -7.84 10.74
CA GLY A 33 -3.18 -8.19 9.41
C GLY A 33 -3.74 -7.28 8.30
N ILE A 34 -5.04 -7.00 8.30
CA ILE A 34 -5.70 -6.08 7.36
C ILE A 34 -5.13 -4.66 7.55
N LYS A 35 -5.06 -4.21 8.80
CA LYS A 35 -4.54 -2.89 9.17
C LYS A 35 -3.10 -2.73 8.69
N ARG A 36 -2.19 -3.64 9.04
CA ARG A 36 -0.77 -3.56 8.66
C ARG A 36 -0.53 -3.87 7.19
N GLY A 37 -1.32 -4.74 6.57
CA GLY A 37 -1.26 -5.00 5.14
C GLY A 37 -1.59 -3.75 4.31
N LEU A 38 -2.58 -2.96 4.75
CA LEU A 38 -2.93 -1.70 4.09
C LEU A 38 -1.77 -0.68 4.11
N TYR A 39 -0.95 -0.65 5.16
CA TYR A 39 0.26 0.21 5.19
C TYR A 39 1.31 -0.20 4.19
N SER A 40 1.41 -1.48 3.87
CA SER A 40 2.46 -1.99 3.00
C SER A 40 2.10 -1.75 1.53
N ASN A 41 0.87 -2.10 1.14
CA ASN A 41 0.49 -2.12 -0.26
C ASN A 41 -0.40 -0.95 -0.71
N GLU A 42 -0.85 -0.11 0.23
CA GLU A 42 -1.73 1.04 -0.02
C GLU A 42 -3.02 0.68 -0.79
N ALA A 43 -3.46 -0.59 -0.73
CA ALA A 43 -4.56 -1.10 -1.53
C ALA A 43 -5.88 -0.43 -1.13
N GLY A 44 -6.45 0.34 -2.06
CA GLY A 44 -7.70 1.06 -1.83
C GLY A 44 -7.55 2.43 -1.18
N GLN A 45 -6.34 2.86 -0.81
CA GLN A 45 -6.08 4.21 -0.27
C GLN A 45 -6.19 5.31 -1.34
N GLY A 46 -5.92 4.98 -2.61
CA GLY A 46 -6.03 5.91 -3.74
C GLY A 46 -4.80 6.80 -3.96
N SER A 47 -3.70 6.56 -3.24
CA SER A 47 -2.40 7.24 -3.39
C SER A 47 -1.59 6.71 -4.59
N ALA A 48 -1.44 5.39 -4.71
CA ALA A 48 -0.66 4.75 -5.78
C ALA A 48 -1.03 5.19 -7.22
N PRO A 49 -2.31 5.45 -7.55
CA PRO A 49 -2.69 6.01 -8.84
C PRO A 49 -2.00 7.33 -9.21
N ASN A 50 -1.52 8.13 -8.26
CA ASN A 50 -0.77 9.37 -8.55
C ASN A 50 0.53 9.07 -9.30
N ALA A 51 1.28 8.05 -8.88
CA ALA A 51 2.47 7.60 -9.60
C ALA A 51 2.09 7.06 -10.98
N ALA A 52 1.01 6.27 -11.03
CA ALA A 52 0.59 5.62 -12.25
C ALA A 52 0.10 6.58 -13.33
N ALA A 53 -0.51 7.69 -12.93
CA ALA A 53 -0.97 8.74 -13.83
C ALA A 53 0.18 9.47 -14.55
N ALA A 54 1.39 9.43 -14.00
CA ALA A 54 2.58 10.01 -14.63
C ALA A 54 3.25 9.07 -15.65
N ALA A 55 2.82 7.81 -15.74
CA ALA A 55 3.41 6.85 -16.66
C ALA A 55 2.88 7.04 -18.08
N ASP A 56 3.81 7.08 -19.04
CA ASP A 56 3.48 6.99 -20.46
C ASP A 56 3.19 5.52 -20.82
N VAL A 57 1.92 5.23 -21.03
CA VAL A 57 1.43 3.89 -21.36
C VAL A 57 0.51 3.97 -22.56
N LYS A 58 0.35 2.89 -23.32
CA LYS A 58 -0.55 2.86 -24.49
C LYS A 58 -2.00 2.59 -24.13
N HIS A 59 -2.26 2.01 -22.95
CA HIS A 59 -3.61 1.72 -22.49
C HIS A 59 -3.66 1.79 -20.95
N PRO A 60 -4.66 2.47 -20.34
CA PRO A 60 -4.71 2.68 -18.90
C PRO A 60 -4.80 1.37 -18.09
N VAL A 61 -5.47 0.35 -18.64
CA VAL A 61 -5.53 -0.98 -18.03
C VAL A 61 -4.14 -1.61 -17.90
N SER A 62 -3.22 -1.43 -18.86
CA SER A 62 -1.85 -1.95 -18.75
C SER A 62 -1.18 -1.43 -17.48
N GLN A 63 -1.32 -0.14 -17.20
CA GLN A 63 -0.74 0.47 -16.01
C GLN A 63 -1.44 0.04 -14.72
N GLY A 64 -2.75 -0.20 -14.77
CA GLY A 64 -3.48 -0.84 -13.67
C GLY A 64 -2.95 -2.24 -13.35
N MET A 65 -2.63 -3.05 -14.37
CA MET A 65 -2.07 -4.39 -14.18
C MET A 65 -0.66 -4.34 -13.55
N ILE A 66 0.18 -3.38 -13.95
CA ILE A 66 1.51 -3.16 -13.35
C ILE A 66 1.38 -2.77 -11.87
N GLN A 67 0.44 -1.89 -11.51
CA GLN A 67 0.19 -1.56 -10.11
C GLN A 67 -0.28 -2.76 -9.28
N MET A 68 -1.16 -3.60 -9.84
CA MET A 68 -1.57 -4.84 -9.16
C MET A 68 -0.40 -5.80 -8.93
N LEU A 69 0.56 -5.85 -9.86
CA LEU A 69 1.80 -6.60 -9.65
C LEU A 69 2.62 -6.03 -8.49
N GLY A 70 2.65 -4.70 -8.32
CA GLY A 70 3.29 -4.05 -7.17
C GLY A 70 2.72 -4.55 -5.84
N VAL A 71 1.38 -4.57 -5.70
CA VAL A 71 0.70 -5.10 -4.50
C VAL A 71 1.03 -6.58 -4.27
N PHE A 72 1.06 -7.38 -5.35
CA PHE A 72 1.42 -8.80 -5.26
C PHE A 72 2.85 -8.99 -4.76
N VAL A 73 3.83 -8.29 -5.33
CA VAL A 73 5.23 -8.40 -4.93
C VAL A 73 5.41 -7.94 -3.49
N ASP A 74 4.84 -6.80 -3.11
CA ASP A 74 4.94 -6.27 -1.76
C ASP A 74 4.35 -7.25 -0.72
N THR A 75 3.07 -7.61 -0.85
CA THR A 75 2.38 -8.37 0.20
C THR A 75 2.64 -9.88 0.12
N ILE A 76 2.51 -10.47 -1.06
CA ILE A 76 2.58 -11.94 -1.21
C ILE A 76 4.02 -12.42 -1.19
N ILE A 77 4.97 -11.63 -1.68
CA ILE A 77 6.38 -12.01 -1.66
C ILE A 77 7.08 -11.39 -0.44
N VAL A 78 7.20 -10.07 -0.39
CA VAL A 78 8.07 -9.40 0.60
C VAL A 78 7.54 -9.54 2.03
N CYS A 79 6.28 -9.15 2.29
CA CYS A 79 5.71 -9.26 3.65
C CYS A 79 5.61 -10.72 4.12
N SER A 80 5.28 -11.65 3.21
CA SER A 80 5.21 -13.07 3.56
C SER A 80 6.59 -13.62 3.91
N CYS A 81 7.65 -13.27 3.17
CA CYS A 81 9.01 -13.62 3.54
C CYS A 81 9.39 -13.09 4.93
N THR A 82 9.11 -11.82 5.22
CA THR A 82 9.36 -11.23 6.55
C THR A 82 8.60 -11.97 7.65
N ALA A 83 7.31 -12.25 7.44
CA ALA A 83 6.51 -13.00 8.39
C ALA A 83 7.06 -14.42 8.61
N PHE A 84 7.53 -15.10 7.56
CA PHE A 84 8.09 -16.44 7.68
C PHE A 84 9.42 -16.43 8.43
N ILE A 85 10.29 -15.44 8.20
CA ILE A 85 11.53 -15.26 8.97
C ILE A 85 11.22 -15.15 10.46
N VAL A 86 10.23 -14.30 10.82
CA VAL A 86 9.80 -14.09 12.20
C VAL A 86 9.19 -15.36 12.81
N LEU A 87 8.25 -16.00 12.11
CA LEU A 87 7.55 -17.18 12.65
C LEU A 87 8.43 -18.42 12.74
N LEU A 88 9.38 -18.60 11.82
CA LEU A 88 10.33 -19.72 11.85
C LEU A 88 11.40 -19.56 12.93
N ALA A 89 11.68 -18.33 13.38
CA ALA A 89 12.64 -18.10 14.47
C ALA A 89 12.14 -18.61 15.82
N GLN A 90 10.82 -18.80 15.99
CA GLN A 90 10.18 -19.29 17.22
C GLN A 90 10.67 -18.59 18.50
N LEU A 91 10.95 -17.28 18.41
CA LEU A 91 11.47 -16.52 19.53
C LEU A 91 10.45 -16.51 20.69
N PRO A 92 10.91 -16.60 21.95
CA PRO A 92 10.01 -16.55 23.09
C PRO A 92 9.27 -15.21 23.13
N ALA A 93 7.93 -15.25 23.19
CA ALA A 93 7.09 -14.05 23.26
C ALA A 93 7.34 -13.14 24.49
N LYS A 94 8.25 -13.54 25.40
CA LYS A 94 8.55 -12.87 26.68
C LYS A 94 9.61 -11.77 26.59
N GLU A 95 10.28 -11.57 25.45
CA GLU A 95 11.39 -10.60 25.38
C GLU A 95 10.94 -9.14 25.20
N GLY A 96 9.64 -8.85 25.12
CA GLY A 96 9.16 -7.47 24.96
C GLY A 96 9.62 -6.79 23.66
N LEU A 97 10.13 -7.58 22.71
CA LEU A 97 10.56 -7.11 21.40
C LEU A 97 9.33 -6.77 20.56
N ASP A 98 9.30 -5.57 19.99
CA ASP A 98 8.23 -5.10 19.12
C ASP A 98 8.77 -4.64 17.76
N GLY A 99 7.92 -4.77 16.74
CA GLY A 99 8.17 -4.30 15.37
C GLY A 99 9.50 -4.74 14.79
N ILE A 100 10.38 -3.78 14.55
CA ILE A 100 11.68 -3.99 13.89
C ILE A 100 12.61 -4.86 14.73
N GLN A 101 12.58 -4.72 16.06
CA GLN A 101 13.47 -5.47 16.96
C GLN A 101 13.19 -6.98 16.89
N LEU A 102 11.92 -7.36 16.77
CA LEU A 102 11.51 -8.74 16.58
C LEU A 102 12.06 -9.31 15.25
N THR A 103 12.01 -8.51 14.18
CA THR A 103 12.53 -8.94 12.87
C THR A 103 14.06 -9.03 12.87
N GLN A 104 14.75 -8.12 13.57
CA GLN A 104 16.20 -8.14 13.75
C GLN A 104 16.65 -9.39 14.52
N ALA A 105 16.02 -9.67 15.66
CA ALA A 105 16.32 -10.86 16.47
C ALA A 105 16.02 -12.15 15.69
N ALA A 106 14.90 -12.19 14.96
CA ALA A 106 14.55 -13.35 14.15
C ALA A 106 15.59 -13.60 13.06
N LEU A 107 16.00 -12.56 12.34
CA LEU A 107 17.02 -12.67 11.30
C LEU A 107 18.37 -13.10 11.87
N GLU A 108 18.79 -12.52 13.00
CA GLU A 108 20.01 -12.92 13.70
C GLU A 108 19.99 -14.39 14.10
N SER A 109 18.85 -14.91 14.57
CA SER A 109 18.72 -16.33 14.92
C SER A 109 18.93 -17.29 13.75
N HIS A 110 18.62 -16.85 12.51
CA HIS A 110 18.76 -17.66 11.30
C HIS A 110 20.13 -17.55 10.64
N VAL A 111 20.69 -16.33 10.56
CA VAL A 111 21.91 -16.08 9.77
C VAL A 111 23.09 -15.58 10.59
N GLY A 112 22.89 -15.28 11.88
CA GLY A 112 23.89 -14.71 12.78
C GLY A 112 23.89 -13.17 12.81
N ALA A 113 24.78 -12.60 13.62
CA ALA A 113 24.79 -11.17 13.96
C ALA A 113 24.88 -10.21 12.76
N TRP A 114 25.49 -10.63 11.65
CA TRP A 114 25.58 -9.81 10.44
C TRP A 114 24.20 -9.50 9.83
N GLY A 115 23.19 -10.33 10.10
CA GLY A 115 21.82 -10.14 9.63
C GLY A 115 21.22 -8.81 10.13
N GLN A 116 21.54 -8.39 11.36
CA GLN A 116 21.05 -7.13 11.90
C GLN A 116 21.56 -5.92 11.11
N HIS A 117 22.85 -5.91 10.76
CA HIS A 117 23.46 -4.84 9.97
C HIS A 117 22.90 -4.80 8.55
N PHE A 118 22.72 -5.98 7.93
CA PHE A 118 22.09 -6.09 6.63
C PHE A 118 20.66 -5.53 6.64
N LEU A 119 19.84 -5.92 7.61
CA LEU A 119 18.47 -5.44 7.74
C LEU A 119 18.42 -3.92 7.96
N ALA A 120 19.34 -3.35 8.73
CA ALA A 120 19.40 -1.90 8.93
C ALA A 120 19.61 -1.13 7.62
N VAL A 121 20.50 -1.61 6.74
CA VAL A 121 20.73 -1.00 5.41
C VAL A 121 19.49 -1.12 4.54
N VAL A 122 18.86 -2.29 4.52
CA VAL A 122 17.63 -2.53 3.75
C VAL A 122 16.48 -1.66 4.24
N LEU A 123 16.30 -1.54 5.56
CA LEU A 123 15.26 -0.69 6.17
C LEU A 123 15.49 0.78 5.86
N PHE A 124 16.74 1.24 5.87
CA PHE A 124 17.07 2.61 5.45
C PHE A 124 16.65 2.85 4.00
N MET A 125 17.00 1.94 3.08
CA MET A 125 16.61 2.06 1.67
C MET A 125 15.10 2.07 1.48
N PHE A 126 14.36 1.17 2.15
CA PHE A 126 12.91 1.11 2.06
C PHE A 126 12.24 2.36 2.64
N ALA A 127 12.63 2.78 3.84
CA ALA A 127 12.10 3.99 4.46
C ALA A 127 12.37 5.22 3.59
N PHE A 128 13.60 5.35 3.05
CA PHE A 128 13.98 6.45 2.18
C PHE A 128 13.15 6.48 0.89
N SER A 129 13.01 5.34 0.20
CA SER A 129 12.18 5.28 -1.01
C SER A 129 10.72 5.62 -0.74
N SER A 130 10.16 5.14 0.37
CA SER A 130 8.76 5.39 0.74
C SER A 130 8.49 6.85 1.09
N ILE A 131 9.43 7.52 1.76
CA ILE A 131 9.33 8.96 2.05
C ILE A 131 9.31 9.76 0.74
N ILE A 132 10.20 9.45 -0.20
CA ILE A 132 10.26 10.15 -1.49
C ILE A 132 8.99 9.92 -2.31
N GLY A 133 8.51 8.67 -2.40
CA GLY A 133 7.29 8.33 -3.13
C GLY A 133 6.07 9.08 -2.58
N ASN A 134 5.85 9.01 -1.26
CA ASN A 134 4.72 9.69 -0.62
C ASN A 134 4.82 11.22 -0.72
N TYR A 135 6.03 11.78 -0.63
CA TYR A 135 6.27 13.20 -0.88
C TYR A 135 5.84 13.59 -2.30
N ALA A 136 6.24 12.81 -3.32
CA ALA A 136 5.86 13.08 -4.71
C ALA A 136 4.33 13.04 -4.91
N TYR A 137 3.65 12.07 -4.31
CA TYR A 137 2.19 11.97 -4.37
C TYR A 137 1.51 13.19 -3.74
N ALA A 138 1.99 13.61 -2.57
CA ALA A 138 1.44 14.74 -1.86
C ALA A 138 1.76 16.07 -2.57
N GLU A 139 2.94 16.22 -3.17
CA GLU A 139 3.30 17.38 -3.99
C GLU A 139 2.33 17.55 -5.16
N SER A 140 2.00 16.47 -5.90
CA SER A 140 0.99 16.53 -6.97
C SER A 140 -0.38 16.97 -6.46
N ASN A 141 -0.82 16.47 -5.29
CA ASN A 141 -2.09 16.84 -4.69
C ASN A 141 -2.12 18.32 -4.25
N ILE A 142 -1.03 18.82 -3.67
CA ILE A 142 -0.91 20.23 -3.27
C ILE A 142 -0.91 21.14 -4.50
N GLN A 143 -0.19 20.78 -5.56
CA GLN A 143 -0.19 21.55 -6.81
C GLN A 143 -1.58 21.60 -7.45
N PHE A 144 -2.36 20.52 -7.36
CA PHE A 144 -3.75 20.48 -7.82
C PHE A 144 -4.65 21.44 -7.01
N LEU A 145 -4.47 21.53 -5.70
CA LEU A 145 -5.26 22.42 -4.83
C LEU A 145 -4.83 23.89 -4.96
N ASN A 146 -3.52 24.15 -4.98
CA ASN A 146 -2.95 25.49 -5.05
C ASN A 146 -1.53 25.42 -5.64
N ASN A 147 -1.41 25.80 -6.90
CA ASN A 147 -0.14 25.80 -7.62
C ASN A 147 0.74 27.03 -7.29
N ASN A 148 0.96 27.29 -5.99
CA ASN A 148 1.79 28.38 -5.50
C ASN A 148 3.10 27.84 -4.93
N LYS A 149 4.23 28.35 -5.44
CA LYS A 149 5.59 27.97 -5.02
C LYS A 149 5.82 28.16 -3.52
N THR A 150 5.21 29.17 -2.90
CA THR A 150 5.34 29.41 -1.45
C THR A 150 4.65 28.32 -0.65
N VAL A 151 3.43 27.93 -1.04
CA VAL A 151 2.68 26.84 -0.39
C VAL A 151 3.45 25.52 -0.52
N LEU A 152 4.01 25.26 -1.69
CA LEU A 152 4.79 24.06 -1.94
C LEU A 152 6.09 24.00 -1.10
N ASN A 153 6.79 25.12 -0.96
CA ASN A 153 7.99 25.18 -0.12
C ASN A 153 7.66 25.05 1.37
N LEU A 154 6.56 25.64 1.85
CA LEU A 154 6.07 25.44 3.21
C LEU A 154 5.69 23.97 3.46
N PHE A 155 5.04 23.33 2.49
CA PHE A 155 4.71 21.92 2.54
C PHE A 155 5.98 21.04 2.63
N ARG A 156 7.02 21.31 1.83
CA ARG A 156 8.31 20.61 1.91
C ARG A 156 8.95 20.72 3.30
N LEU A 157 8.96 21.94 3.87
CA LEU A 157 9.47 22.16 5.23
C LEU A 157 8.65 21.38 6.26
N ALA A 158 7.32 21.32 6.11
CA ALA A 158 6.46 20.54 6.98
C ALA A 158 6.76 19.03 6.87
N VAL A 159 6.94 18.50 5.66
CA VAL A 159 7.30 17.09 5.44
C VAL A 159 8.61 16.75 6.14
N LEU A 160 9.66 17.59 6.00
CA LEU A 160 10.92 17.41 6.73
C LEU A 160 10.72 17.44 8.24
N GLY A 161 9.87 18.33 8.74
CA GLY A 161 9.45 18.38 10.14
C GLY A 161 8.78 17.09 10.61
N PHE A 162 7.88 16.52 9.80
CA PHE A 162 7.22 15.24 10.09
C PHE A 162 8.16 14.04 10.03
N VAL A 163 9.15 14.04 9.12
CA VAL A 163 10.21 13.02 9.09
C VAL A 163 11.02 13.06 10.39
N TYR A 164 11.44 14.25 10.83
CA TYR A 164 12.12 14.41 12.11
C TYR A 164 11.23 14.00 13.28
N PHE A 165 9.98 14.46 13.32
CA PHE A 165 9.00 14.09 14.34
C PHE A 165 8.81 12.58 14.43
N GLY A 166 8.70 11.89 13.29
CA GLY A 166 8.60 10.43 13.23
C GLY A 166 9.83 9.71 13.77
N SER A 167 11.02 10.31 13.67
CA SER A 167 12.26 9.73 14.19
C SER A 167 12.43 9.83 15.71
N VAL A 168 11.73 10.77 16.37
CA VAL A 168 11.86 11.03 17.82
C VAL A 168 10.60 10.69 18.62
N SER A 169 9.48 10.42 17.95
CA SER A 169 8.19 10.15 18.58
C SER A 169 7.99 8.68 18.91
N HIS A 170 7.10 8.40 19.88
CA HIS A 170 6.67 7.03 20.13
C HIS A 170 5.92 6.46 18.93
N ALA A 171 6.30 5.24 18.53
CA ALA A 171 5.75 4.57 17.35
C ALA A 171 4.21 4.54 17.37
N GLN A 172 3.59 4.29 18.53
CA GLN A 172 2.14 4.19 18.66
C GLN A 172 1.40 5.47 18.21
N ILE A 173 1.91 6.65 18.56
CA ILE A 173 1.28 7.92 18.18
C ILE A 173 1.31 8.07 16.65
N VAL A 174 2.45 7.74 16.03
CA VAL A 174 2.61 7.81 14.57
C VAL A 174 1.69 6.82 13.87
N TRP A 175 1.58 5.60 14.40
CA TRP A 175 0.65 4.59 13.89
C TRP A 175 -0.80 5.03 14.01
N ASP A 176 -1.24 5.53 15.16
CA ASP A 176 -2.63 5.93 15.37
C ASP A 176 -3.03 7.10 14.44
N MET A 177 -2.12 8.05 14.21
CA MET A 177 -2.32 9.12 13.21
C MET A 177 -2.38 8.57 11.78
N GLY A 178 -1.51 7.63 11.43
CA GLY A 178 -1.54 6.94 10.15
C GLY A 178 -2.85 6.19 9.94
N ASP A 179 -3.35 5.49 10.96
CA ASP A 179 -4.55 4.65 10.86
C ASP A 179 -5.78 5.49 10.58
N LEU A 180 -5.90 6.62 11.28
CA LEU A 180 -6.98 7.56 11.09
C LEU A 180 -6.96 8.15 9.67
N THR A 181 -5.80 8.66 9.24
CA THR A 181 -5.67 9.32 7.93
C THR A 181 -5.86 8.35 6.78
N MET A 182 -5.25 7.17 6.83
CA MET A 182 -5.42 6.10 5.84
C MET A 182 -6.86 5.61 5.79
N GLY A 183 -7.53 5.46 6.94
CA GLY A 183 -8.93 5.07 6.99
C GLY A 183 -9.85 6.06 6.26
N VAL A 184 -9.62 7.37 6.44
CA VAL A 184 -10.37 8.42 5.73
C VAL A 184 -10.08 8.40 4.23
N MET A 185 -8.80 8.30 3.84
CA MET A 185 -8.41 8.23 2.42
C MET A 185 -9.02 7.02 1.72
N ALA A 186 -8.91 5.84 2.34
CA ALA A 186 -9.48 4.61 1.81
C ALA A 186 -11.01 4.71 1.69
N LEU A 187 -11.70 5.25 2.69
CA LEU A 187 -13.15 5.42 2.64
C LEU A 187 -13.58 6.27 1.43
N ILE A 188 -12.95 7.44 1.24
CA ILE A 188 -13.27 8.34 0.13
C ILE A 188 -12.99 7.65 -1.21
N ASN A 189 -11.82 7.03 -1.34
CA ASN A 189 -11.41 6.39 -2.58
C ASN A 189 -12.28 5.17 -2.93
N LEU A 190 -12.64 4.33 -1.94
CA LEU A 190 -13.51 3.17 -2.16
C LEU A 190 -14.90 3.60 -2.67
N VAL A 191 -15.46 4.69 -2.15
CA VAL A 191 -16.71 5.27 -2.68
C VAL A 191 -16.51 5.78 -4.12
N ALA A 192 -15.40 6.45 -4.42
CA ALA A 192 -15.13 6.93 -5.76
C ALA A 192 -14.99 5.78 -6.78
N ILE A 193 -14.20 4.75 -6.50
CA ILE A 193 -13.97 3.64 -7.43
C ILE A 193 -15.24 2.79 -7.65
N THR A 194 -16.09 2.65 -6.62
CA THR A 194 -17.36 1.92 -6.75
C THR A 194 -18.32 2.64 -7.69
N LEU A 195 -18.38 3.97 -7.64
CA LEU A 195 -19.13 4.79 -8.60
C LEU A 195 -18.54 4.74 -10.02
N LEU A 196 -17.21 4.57 -10.14
CA LEU A 196 -16.50 4.50 -11.42
C LEU A 196 -16.46 3.09 -12.04
N VAL A 197 -17.00 2.07 -11.38
CA VAL A 197 -16.90 0.65 -11.80
C VAL A 197 -17.37 0.41 -13.24
N LYS A 198 -18.37 1.17 -13.71
CA LYS A 198 -18.88 1.09 -15.08
C LYS A 198 -17.80 1.41 -16.11
N TRP A 199 -16.97 2.42 -15.85
CA TRP A 199 -15.90 2.86 -16.74
C TRP A 199 -14.73 1.89 -16.71
N VAL A 200 -14.36 1.41 -15.52
CA VAL A 200 -13.31 0.40 -15.36
C VAL A 200 -13.66 -0.87 -16.15
N ARG A 201 -14.91 -1.35 -16.06
CA ARG A 201 -15.37 -2.52 -16.83
C ARG A 201 -15.33 -2.30 -18.34
N LEU A 202 -15.68 -1.09 -18.81
CA LEU A 202 -15.61 -0.73 -20.21
C LEU A 202 -14.17 -0.77 -20.73
N LEU A 203 -13.24 -0.14 -20.02
CA LEU A 203 -11.81 -0.13 -20.37
C LEU A 203 -11.20 -1.53 -20.32
N LEU A 204 -11.56 -2.34 -19.32
CA LEU A 204 -11.07 -3.72 -19.20
C LEU A 204 -11.57 -4.60 -20.34
N LYS A 205 -12.82 -4.42 -20.78
CA LYS A 205 -13.37 -5.13 -21.94
C LYS A 205 -12.64 -4.75 -23.22
N ASP A 206 -12.40 -3.46 -23.44
CA ASP A 206 -11.62 -2.95 -24.60
C ASP A 206 -10.23 -3.59 -24.65
N TYR A 207 -9.51 -3.50 -23.53
CA TYR A 207 -8.19 -4.11 -23.37
C TYR A 207 -8.19 -5.61 -23.71
N THR A 208 -9.13 -6.36 -23.11
CA THR A 208 -9.22 -7.81 -23.27
C THR A 208 -9.51 -8.21 -24.73
N VAL A 209 -10.37 -7.45 -25.43
CA VAL A 209 -10.65 -7.69 -26.85
C VAL A 209 -9.40 -7.47 -27.69
N LYS A 210 -8.66 -6.39 -27.45
CA LYS A 210 -7.42 -6.08 -28.19
C LYS A 210 -6.34 -7.13 -27.99
N VAL A 211 -6.14 -7.58 -26.75
CA VAL A 211 -5.22 -8.70 -26.42
C VAL A 211 -5.64 -9.98 -27.16
N LYS A 212 -6.93 -10.34 -27.13
CA LYS A 212 -7.44 -11.54 -27.82
C LYS A 212 -7.28 -11.49 -29.33
N LEU A 213 -7.29 -10.30 -29.92
CA LEU A 213 -7.03 -10.09 -31.34
C LEU A 213 -5.53 -10.13 -31.69
N GLY A 214 -4.65 -10.38 -30.72
CA GLY A 214 -3.20 -10.38 -30.91
C GLY A 214 -2.62 -8.99 -31.20
N LYS A 215 -3.39 -7.93 -30.97
CA LYS A 215 -2.94 -6.55 -31.16
C LYS A 215 -2.35 -6.03 -29.86
N GLU A 216 -1.35 -5.15 -29.99
CA GLU A 216 -0.90 -4.37 -28.84
C GLU A 216 -2.06 -3.48 -28.35
N PRO A 217 -2.47 -3.57 -27.08
CA PRO A 217 -3.58 -2.78 -26.57
C PRO A 217 -3.21 -1.30 -26.53
N GLU A 218 -3.87 -0.52 -27.38
CA GLU A 218 -3.76 0.93 -27.44
C GLU A 218 -5.14 1.53 -27.21
N PHE A 219 -5.28 2.43 -26.24
CA PHE A 219 -6.54 3.09 -25.94
C PHE A 219 -6.74 4.27 -26.88
N LYS A 220 -7.87 4.31 -27.58
CA LYS A 220 -8.23 5.41 -28.47
C LYS A 220 -9.57 5.99 -28.05
N LEU A 221 -9.58 7.26 -27.65
CA LEU A 221 -10.82 7.93 -27.22
C LEU A 221 -11.88 7.96 -28.32
N SER A 222 -11.46 7.96 -29.60
CA SER A 222 -12.34 7.91 -30.77
C SER A 222 -13.18 6.63 -30.86
N GLU A 223 -12.69 5.51 -30.31
CA GLU A 223 -13.39 4.21 -30.30
C GLU A 223 -14.47 4.14 -29.22
N HIS A 224 -14.53 5.13 -28.32
CA HIS A 224 -15.44 5.15 -27.16
C HIS A 224 -16.32 6.42 -27.13
N PRO A 225 -17.42 6.48 -27.91
CA PRO A 225 -18.26 7.69 -28.04
C PRO A 225 -18.82 8.20 -26.71
N VAL A 226 -19.09 7.30 -25.76
CA VAL A 226 -19.63 7.65 -24.45
C VAL A 226 -18.58 8.38 -23.60
N LEU A 227 -17.30 7.97 -23.70
CA LEU A 227 -16.19 8.64 -23.02
C LEU A 227 -15.83 9.95 -23.72
N LYS A 228 -15.80 9.97 -25.06
CA LYS A 228 -15.53 11.18 -25.86
C LYS A 228 -16.50 12.32 -25.56
N ARG A 229 -17.76 12.04 -25.20
CA ARG A 229 -18.72 13.08 -24.79
C ARG A 229 -18.42 13.70 -23.43
N LYS A 230 -17.68 13.01 -22.57
CA LYS A 230 -17.38 13.43 -21.20
C LYS A 230 -15.97 14.00 -21.04
N ILE A 231 -15.00 13.44 -21.76
CA ILE A 231 -13.61 13.88 -21.77
C ILE A 231 -13.49 14.95 -22.86
N LYS A 232 -13.36 16.21 -22.43
CA LYS A 232 -13.29 17.39 -23.33
C LYS A 232 -11.86 17.89 -23.58
N THR A 233 -10.90 17.17 -23.02
CA THR A 233 -9.49 17.49 -22.97
C THR A 233 -8.72 16.44 -23.77
N ASP A 234 -7.54 16.79 -24.26
CA ASP A 234 -6.66 15.87 -25.00
C ASP A 234 -5.91 14.90 -24.06
N ILE A 235 -6.60 14.41 -23.02
CA ILE A 235 -6.04 13.42 -22.10
C ILE A 235 -6.19 12.07 -22.82
N TRP A 236 -5.08 11.58 -23.37
CA TRP A 236 -4.91 10.39 -24.23
C TRP A 236 -5.01 10.61 -25.73
#